data_AF-A0A941DA49-F1
#
_entry.id   AF-A0A941DA49-F1
#
_cell.length_a   1.000
_cell.length_b   1.000
_cell.length_c   1.000
_cell.angle_alpha   90.00
_cell.angle_beta   90.00
_cell.angle_gamma   90.00
#
_symmetry.space_group_name_H-M   'P 1'
#
loop_
_entity.id
_entity.type
_entity.pdbx_description
1 polymer ?
#
loop_
_entity_poly.entity_id
_entity_poly.type
_entity_poly.pdbx_seq_one_letter_code
_entity_poly.pdbx_strand_id
1 'polypeptide(L)' 'MTVSRYVEAYPDLFSQHDDRVHRLVEQVLGSTHDGRLWPEQDVSDLIDRVTGRISFEEYRGRGRRVARA' A
#
# COMPACT_ATOMS: atom_id res chain seq x y z
N MET A 1 -6.04 -0.24 19.78
CA MET A 1 -5.69 0.11 18.39
C MET A 1 -6.37 -0.90 17.51
N THR A 2 -7.26 -0.46 16.61
CA THR A 2 -7.89 -1.35 15.63
C THR A 2 -6.82 -1.72 14.61
N VAL A 3 -6.46 -3.01 14.52
CA VAL A 3 -5.53 -3.47 13.49
C VAL A 3 -6.20 -3.28 12.14
N SER A 4 -5.52 -2.62 11.21
CA SER A 4 -6.10 -2.34 9.90
C SER A 4 -6.33 -3.63 9.13
N ARG A 5 -7.45 -3.73 8.40
CA ARG A 5 -7.74 -4.89 7.54
C ARG A 5 -6.60 -5.24 6.57
N TYR A 6 -5.77 -4.26 6.21
CA TYR A 6 -4.62 -4.44 5.33
C TYR A 6 -3.40 -5.02 6.04
N VAL A 7 -3.21 -4.72 7.33
CA VAL A 7 -2.19 -5.35 8.16
C VAL A 7 -2.55 -6.81 8.40
N GLU A 8 -3.84 -7.11 8.58
CA GLU A 8 -4.32 -8.50 8.68
C GLU A 8 -4.23 -9.26 7.35
N ALA A 9 -4.50 -8.60 6.22
CA ALA A 9 -4.43 -9.21 4.90
C ALA A 9 -2.99 -9.42 4.38
N TYR A 10 -2.05 -8.54 4.75
CA TYR A 10 -0.67 -8.55 4.26
C TYR A 10 0.37 -8.42 5.40
N PRO A 11 0.35 -9.31 6.39
CA PRO A 11 1.17 -9.17 7.60
C PRO A 11 2.67 -9.09 7.30
N ASP A 12 3.17 -9.86 6.33
CA ASP A 12 4.58 -9.88 5.93
C ASP A 12 5.09 -8.55 5.36
N LEU A 13 4.22 -7.79 4.67
CA LEU A 13 4.56 -6.47 4.15
C LEU A 13 4.70 -5.44 5.27
N PHE A 14 3.86 -5.52 6.31
CA PHE A 14 3.83 -4.54 7.39
C PHE A 14 4.72 -4.89 8.58
N SER A 15 5.08 -6.18 8.77
CA SER A 15 5.90 -6.64 9.89
C SER A 15 7.31 -6.03 9.90
N GLN A 16 7.78 -5.51 8.76
CA GLN A 16 9.12 -4.95 8.60
C GLN A 16 9.15 -3.42 8.69
N HIS A 17 8.02 -2.78 9.00
CA HIS A 17 7.85 -1.34 8.92
C HIS A 17 7.23 -0.75 10.19
N ASP A 18 7.63 0.48 10.55
CA ASP A 18 7.13 1.19 11.72
C ASP A 18 5.70 1.74 11.54
N ASP A 19 5.03 2.08 12.65
CA ASP A 19 3.68 2.67 12.71
C ASP A 19 3.47 3.88 11.78
N ARG A 20 4.53 4.63 11.46
CA ARG A 20 4.45 5.76 10.52
C ARG A 20 4.10 5.29 9.10
N VAL A 21 4.73 4.22 8.63
CA VAL A 21 4.47 3.64 7.31
C VAL A 21 3.06 3.09 7.28
N HIS A 22 2.65 2.39 8.33
CA HIS A 22 1.30 1.83 8.48
C HIS A 22 0.25 2.93 8.30
N ARG A 23 0.35 4.02 9.08
CA ARG A 23 -0.60 5.15 8.99
C ARG A 23 -0.64 5.80 7.61
N LEU A 24 0.50 5.97 6.94
CA LEU A 24 0.55 6.59 5.61
C LEU A 24 -0.09 5.70 4.55
N VAL A 25 0.19 4.39 4.59
CA VAL A 25 -0.42 3.40 3.69
C VAL A 25 -1.93 3.33 3.94
N GLU A 26 -2.35 3.29 5.20
CA GLU A 26 -3.77 3.31 5.58
C GLU A 26 -4.50 4.57 5.13
N GLN A 27 -3.89 5.76 5.19
CA GLN A 27 -4.52 6.99 4.70
C GLN A 27 -4.83 6.92 3.20
N VAL A 28 -3.93 6.35 2.41
CA VAL A 28 -4.11 6.20 0.96
C VAL A 28 -5.14 5.11 0.66
N LEU A 29 -5.01 3.94 1.30
CA LEU A 29 -5.91 2.81 1.07
C LEU A 29 -7.32 3.06 1.61
N GLY A 30 -7.44 3.72 2.75
CA GLY A 30 -8.72 4.06 3.40
C GLY A 30 -9.52 5.13 2.66
N SER A 31 -8.86 5.94 1.82
CA SER A 31 -9.54 6.87 0.90
C SER A 31 -10.24 6.15 -0.26
N THR A 32 -9.92 4.88 -0.51
CA THR A 32 -10.53 4.10 -1.59
C THR A 32 -11.74 3.32 -1.07
N HIS A 33 -12.92 3.85 -1.35
CA HIS A 33 -14.20 3.41 -0.79
C HIS A 33 -14.86 2.24 -1.57
N ASP A 34 -14.07 1.32 -2.12
CA ASP A 34 -14.62 0.20 -2.92
C ASP A 34 -14.94 -1.03 -2.05
N GLY A 35 -14.55 -1.03 -0.77
CA GLY A 35 -14.70 -2.18 0.13
C GLY A 35 -13.80 -3.37 -0.23
N ARG A 36 -13.22 -3.41 -1.43
CA ARG A 36 -12.27 -4.42 -1.88
C ARG A 36 -10.85 -4.13 -1.40
N LEU A 37 -10.11 -5.18 -1.07
CA LEU A 37 -8.67 -5.07 -0.80
C LEU A 37 -7.92 -4.80 -2.11
N TRP A 38 -6.97 -3.87 -2.04
CA TRP A 38 -6.01 -3.64 -3.11
C TRP A 38 -5.12 -4.88 -3.30
N PRO A 39 -4.67 -5.18 -4.54
CA PRO A 39 -3.71 -6.25 -4.78
C PRO A 39 -2.44 -6.07 -3.94
N GLU A 40 -1.85 -7.19 -3.49
CA GLU A 40 -0.62 -7.18 -2.68
C GLU A 40 0.51 -6.37 -3.34
N GLN A 41 0.66 -6.50 -4.66
CA GLN A 41 1.67 -5.77 -5.43
C GLN A 41 1.49 -4.25 -5.36
N ASP A 42 0.24 -3.76 -5.44
CA ASP A 42 -0.03 -2.32 -5.31
C ASP A 42 0.23 -1.83 -3.87
N VAL A 43 -0.07 -2.65 -2.87
CA VAL A 43 0.24 -2.34 -1.46
C VAL A 43 1.76 -2.29 -1.25
N SER A 44 2.51 -3.23 -1.82
CA SER A 44 3.98 -3.25 -1.78
C SER A 44 4.59 -2.03 -2.48
N ASP A 45 4.11 -1.69 -3.68
CA ASP A 45 4.57 -0.50 -4.42
C ASP A 45 4.24 0.80 -3.66
N LEU A 46 3.08 0.85 -3.00
CA LEU A 46 2.70 1.97 -2.14
C LEU A 46 3.62 2.09 -0.92
N ILE A 47 3.99 0.96 -0.29
CA ILE A 47 4.97 0.90 0.79
C ILE A 47 6.33 1.42 0.33
N ASP A 48 6.82 0.94 -0.82
CA ASP A 48 8.09 1.41 -1.39
C ASP A 48 8.06 2.92 -1.69
N ARG A 49 6.92 3.44 -2.13
CA ARG A 49 6.75 4.88 -2.33
C ARG A 49 6.79 5.65 -1.02
N VAL A 50 6.04 5.25 0.00
CA VAL A 50 5.98 6.01 1.28
C VAL A 50 7.28 5.91 2.08
N THR A 51 8.04 4.83 1.89
CA THR A 51 9.38 4.67 2.45
C THR A 51 10.46 5.37 1.62
N GLY A 52 10.12 5.89 0.44
CA GLY A 52 11.03 6.64 -0.44
C GLY A 52 11.98 5.77 -1.26
N ARG A 53 11.75 4.46 -1.34
CA ARG A 53 12.50 3.54 -2.22
C ARG A 53 12.20 3.77 -3.69
N ILE A 54 10.99 4.19 -4.01
CA ILE A 54 10.59 4.54 -5.38
C ILE A 54 9.92 5.91 -5.42
N SER A 55 10.10 6.61 -6.54
CA SER A 55 9.46 7.90 -6.80
C SER A 55 7.96 7.76 -7.07
N PHE A 56 7.20 8.85 -6.93
CA PHE A 56 5.78 8.85 -7.29
C PHE A 56 5.54 8.51 -8.77
N GLU A 57 6.42 8.97 -9.66
CA GLU A 57 6.32 8.65 -11.10
C GLU A 57 6.51 7.16 -11.37
N GLU A 58 7.45 6.51 -10.66
CA GLU A 58 7.66 5.06 -10.77
C GLU A 58 6.46 4.28 -10.22
N TYR A 59 5.97 4.64 -9.03
CA TYR A 59 4.75 4.09 -8.46
C TYR A 59 3.57 4.19 -9.44
N ARG A 60 3.36 5.37 -10.03
CA ARG A 60 2.31 5.60 -11.02
C ARG A 60 2.54 4.82 -12.32
N GLY A 61 3.79 4.64 -12.73
CA GLY A 61 4.17 3.83 -13.88
C GLY A 61 3.85 2.34 -13.69
N ARG A 62 4.07 1.83 -12.47
CA ARG A 62 3.76 0.44 -12.09
C ARG A 62 2.26 0.20 -12.02
N GLY A 63 1.49 1.07 -11.37
CA GLY A 63 0.02 0.95 -11.30
C GLY A 63 -0.67 0.99 -12.68
N ARG A 64 -0.11 1.73 -13.66
CA ARG A 64 -0.64 1.72 -15.04
C ARG A 64 -0.40 0.42 -15.80
N ARG A 65 0.62 -0.38 -15.43
CA ARG A 65 0.82 -1.71 -16.02
C ARG A 65 -0.19 -2.71 -15.49
N VAL A 66 -0.51 -2.63 -14.19
CA VAL A 66 -1.49 -3.51 -13.55
C VAL A 66 -2.92 -3.22 -14.04
N ALA A 67 -3.29 -1.95 -14.23
CA ALA A 67 -4.61 -1.58 -14.76
C ALA A 67 -4.84 -1.92 -16.25
N ARG A 68 -3.81 -2.38 -16.97
CA ARG A 68 -3.86 -2.69 -18.41
C ARG A 68 -3.67 -4.20 -18.71
N ALA A 69 -3.40 -5.00 -17.68
CA ALA A 69 -3.35 -6.47 -17.75
C ALA A 69 -4.72 -7.05 -17.40
#